data_AF-A0A5E4J8S6-F1
#
_entry.id   AF-A0A5E4J8S6-F1
#
_cell.length_a   1.000
_cell.length_b   1.000
_cell.length_c   1.000
_cell.angle_alpha   90.00
_cell.angle_beta   90.00
_cell.angle_gamma   90.00
#
_symmetry.space_group_name_H-M   'P 1'
#
loop_
_entity.id
_entity.type
_entity.pdbx_description
1 polymer ?
#
loop_
_entity_poly.entity_id
_entity_poly.type
_entity_poly.pdbx_seq_one_letter_code
_entity_poly.pdbx_strand_id
1 'polypeptide(L)'
;MDNKSIIFMTLIAAGLLLFGCLEFINGGKSIPGVIKVNQTGNETNQTTVNETNQTPVVTPKACEDMTVGMEGCIIQRAFNNNRYSDCQKLNGSWYTECVYKLAEISYSNCLRLASSDEADDCLINASSKAGDIACKSVINATKKDECILQTVSVDCRQIADDYNRYVCDAIASNNESICEKQADHTGHDNCYLDFSMRKRNVCNLIDNEGMRVACIGLLSNNSGQCAGITSATLIRDNCYSYYALKSGNCALCGSAVDSIYKDNCYVDCAVANNNSAACALSNDEQKADNCYWQYAVKAGNESACDPIKLKSMKRVCAEDVAKATGRPNACEIMIGTYGLTQGDVAFCYLNVIATVNVTFENCRLMNDAYYEDTCINNAIQRDNLSRDYCAYVVDDSLKASCFKS
;
A
#
# COMPACT_ATOMS: atom_id res chain seq x y z
N MET A 1 28.44 43.62 13.05
CA MET A 1 27.46 42.52 13.21
C MET A 1 26.19 43.15 13.73
N ASP A 2 25.14 43.16 12.90
CA ASP A 2 23.91 43.90 13.16
C ASP A 2 23.03 43.23 14.22
N ASN A 3 22.50 44.04 15.14
CA ASN A 3 21.63 43.63 16.24
C ASN A 3 20.34 42.89 15.80
N LYS A 4 20.00 42.91 14.50
CA LYS A 4 18.85 42.15 13.97
C LYS A 4 19.13 40.65 13.83
N SER A 5 20.39 40.22 13.69
CA SER A 5 20.74 38.80 13.59
C SER A 5 20.73 38.07 14.95
N ILE A 6 20.89 38.79 16.06
CA ILE A 6 20.93 38.20 17.41
C ILE A 6 19.51 37.85 17.91
N ILE A 7 18.50 38.60 17.51
CA ILE A 7 17.09 38.37 17.91
C ILE A 7 16.48 37.16 17.19
N PHE A 8 16.92 36.86 15.96
CA PHE A 8 16.40 35.72 15.20
C PHE A 8 16.93 34.37 15.72
N MET A 9 18.15 34.33 16.26
CA MET A 9 18.72 33.11 16.85
C MET A 9 18.13 32.77 18.23
N THR A 10 17.67 33.75 19.01
CA THR A 10 17.09 33.50 20.34
C THR A 10 15.67 32.95 20.29
N LEU A 11 14.90 33.22 19.22
CA LEU A 11 13.54 32.69 19.06
C LEU A 11 13.51 31.21 18.63
N ILE A 12 14.54 30.70 17.95
CA ILE A 12 14.62 29.28 17.56
C ILE A 12 14.99 28.40 18.77
N ALA A 13 15.79 28.92 19.71
CA ALA A 13 16.18 28.19 20.92
C ALA A 13 15.03 28.03 21.94
N ALA A 14 14.04 28.95 21.94
CA ALA A 14 12.90 28.88 22.85
C ALA A 14 11.78 27.92 22.37
N GLY A 15 11.71 27.62 21.06
CA GLY A 15 10.73 26.68 20.50
C GLY A 15 11.02 25.21 20.78
N LEU A 16 12.26 24.86 21.09
CA LEU A 16 12.71 23.48 21.29
C LEU A 16 12.56 22.96 22.74
N LEU A 17 12.07 23.78 23.67
CA LEU A 17 11.90 23.39 25.09
C LEU A 17 10.44 23.13 25.51
N LEU A 18 9.47 23.20 24.59
CA LEU A 18 8.04 23.03 24.90
C LEU A 18 7.39 21.72 24.37
N PHE A 19 8.16 20.80 23.80
CA PHE A 19 7.67 19.49 23.33
C PHE A 19 8.30 18.30 24.09
N GLY A 20 8.40 18.42 25.42
CA GLY A 20 8.82 17.33 26.30
C GLY A 20 7.70 16.92 27.26
N CYS A 21 7.41 15.62 27.28
CA CYS A 21 6.52 14.88 28.20
C CYS A 21 5.06 14.70 27.74
N LEU A 22 4.83 13.67 26.93
CA LEU A 22 3.57 12.91 26.94
C LEU A 22 3.86 11.50 27.45
N GLU A 23 3.34 11.21 28.64
CA GLU A 23 3.40 9.91 29.30
C GLU A 23 2.46 8.92 28.60
N PHE A 24 3.00 7.76 28.20
CA PHE A 24 2.21 6.62 27.74
C PHE A 24 1.59 5.90 28.94
N ILE A 25 0.26 5.98 29.07
CA ILE A 25 -0.50 5.14 30.01
C ILE A 25 -0.78 3.79 29.35
N ASN A 26 -0.11 2.75 29.86
CA ASN A 26 -0.44 1.35 29.66
C ASN A 26 -1.72 0.98 30.42
N GLY A 27 -2.65 0.26 29.78
CA GLY A 27 -3.67 -0.49 30.51
C GLY A 27 -4.92 -0.86 29.70
N GLY A 28 -4.93 -2.04 29.08
CA GLY A 28 -6.13 -2.63 28.49
C GLY A 28 -6.06 -4.15 28.44
N LYS A 29 -6.64 -4.80 29.46
CA LYS A 29 -6.76 -6.27 29.57
C LYS A 29 -7.60 -6.85 28.42
N SER A 30 -7.08 -7.89 27.78
CA SER A 30 -7.79 -8.74 26.82
C SER A 30 -8.82 -9.64 27.53
N ILE A 31 -10.06 -9.66 27.03
CA ILE A 31 -11.09 -10.65 27.36
C ILE A 31 -11.25 -11.58 26.16
N PRO A 32 -11.15 -12.92 26.30
CA PRO A 32 -11.44 -13.84 25.21
C PRO A 32 -12.94 -14.11 25.12
N GLY A 33 -13.59 -13.55 24.09
CA GLY A 33 -14.95 -13.89 23.70
C GLY A 33 -14.95 -15.02 22.67
N VAL A 34 -15.32 -16.23 23.10
CA VAL A 34 -15.53 -17.38 22.21
C VAL A 34 -16.86 -17.19 21.47
N ILE A 35 -16.78 -16.90 20.16
CA ILE A 35 -17.95 -16.89 19.27
C ILE A 35 -18.19 -18.33 18.80
N LYS A 36 -19.30 -18.92 19.23
CA LYS A 36 -19.83 -20.17 18.65
C LYS A 36 -20.57 -19.85 17.37
N VAL A 37 -20.04 -20.30 16.24
CA VAL A 37 -20.73 -20.28 14.94
C VAL A 37 -21.69 -21.46 14.90
N ASN A 38 -23.00 -21.18 14.82
CA ASN A 38 -24.03 -22.18 14.56
C ASN A 38 -23.94 -22.62 13.09
N GLN A 39 -23.61 -23.89 12.86
CA GLN A 39 -23.74 -24.53 11.56
C GLN A 39 -25.18 -25.03 11.41
N THR A 40 -25.94 -24.38 10.53
CA THR A 40 -27.25 -24.86 10.07
C THR A 40 -27.03 -25.94 9.01
N GLY A 41 -27.34 -27.19 9.36
CA GLY A 41 -27.33 -28.31 8.43
C GLY A 41 -28.45 -28.15 7.39
N ASN A 42 -28.09 -28.19 6.11
CA ASN A 42 -29.03 -28.25 5.01
C ASN A 42 -29.04 -29.67 4.46
N GLU A 43 -30.08 -30.44 4.81
CA GLU A 43 -30.34 -31.78 4.29
C GLU A 43 -30.71 -31.68 2.81
N THR A 44 -29.97 -32.40 1.95
CA THR A 44 -30.29 -32.52 0.53
C THR A 44 -30.91 -33.88 0.26
N ASN A 45 -32.12 -33.86 -0.29
CA ASN A 45 -32.90 -35.03 -0.69
C ASN A 45 -32.18 -35.85 -1.76
N GLN A 46 -31.88 -37.12 -1.45
CA GLN A 46 -31.44 -38.13 -2.40
C GLN A 46 -32.62 -38.56 -3.29
N THR A 47 -32.47 -38.37 -4.59
CA THR A 47 -33.33 -38.98 -5.62
C THR A 47 -32.58 -40.19 -6.18
N THR A 48 -33.14 -41.38 -5.99
CA THR A 48 -32.64 -42.64 -6.51
C THR A 48 -32.95 -42.75 -8.00
N VAL A 49 -31.92 -42.72 -8.85
CA VAL A 49 -32.01 -43.13 -10.26
C VAL A 49 -31.12 -44.34 -10.47
N ASN A 50 -31.74 -45.41 -10.92
CA ASN A 50 -31.14 -46.70 -11.25
C ASN A 50 -30.70 -46.65 -12.72
N GLU A 51 -29.40 -46.61 -13.01
CA GLU A 51 -28.88 -46.86 -14.36
C GLU A 51 -27.64 -47.75 -14.31
N THR A 52 -27.84 -49.00 -14.73
CA THR A 52 -26.81 -49.95 -15.15
C THR A 52 -26.24 -49.54 -16.50
N ASN A 53 -25.04 -48.96 -16.51
CA ASN A 53 -24.07 -49.05 -17.59
C ASN A 53 -22.69 -48.66 -17.03
N GLN A 54 -21.91 -49.65 -16.63
CA GLN A 54 -20.57 -49.47 -16.05
C GLN A 54 -19.57 -49.07 -17.16
N THR A 55 -19.43 -47.77 -17.38
CA THR A 55 -18.18 -47.20 -17.87
C THR A 55 -17.10 -47.43 -16.80
N PRO A 56 -15.86 -47.78 -17.19
CA PRO A 56 -14.77 -47.93 -16.23
C PRO A 56 -14.63 -46.63 -15.44
N VAL A 57 -14.79 -46.72 -14.11
CA VAL A 57 -14.61 -45.61 -13.18
C VAL A 57 -13.14 -45.19 -13.28
N VAL A 58 -12.88 -44.18 -14.10
CA VAL A 58 -11.57 -43.52 -14.12
C VAL A 58 -11.48 -42.77 -12.80
N THR A 59 -10.73 -43.33 -11.85
CA THR A 59 -10.41 -42.63 -10.62
C THR A 59 -9.73 -41.32 -11.00
N PRO A 60 -10.26 -40.15 -10.58
CA PRO A 60 -9.62 -38.87 -10.85
C PRO A 60 -8.18 -38.94 -10.37
N LYS A 61 -7.23 -38.60 -11.24
CA LYS A 61 -5.82 -38.50 -10.84
C LYS A 61 -5.68 -37.53 -9.69
N ALA A 62 -4.80 -37.84 -8.72
CA ALA A 62 -4.48 -36.89 -7.68
C ALA A 62 -3.82 -35.65 -8.32
N CYS A 63 -4.03 -34.46 -7.73
CA CYS A 63 -3.41 -33.24 -8.24
C CYS A 63 -1.88 -33.36 -8.30
N GLU A 64 -1.31 -34.09 -7.34
CA GLU A 64 0.12 -34.36 -7.21
C GLU A 64 0.68 -35.21 -8.37
N ASP A 65 -0.15 -35.94 -9.12
CA ASP A 65 0.27 -36.75 -10.27
C ASP A 65 0.28 -35.96 -11.60
N MET A 66 -0.05 -34.67 -11.56
CA MET A 66 -0.13 -33.82 -12.74
C MET A 66 1.22 -33.18 -13.06
N THR A 67 1.70 -33.34 -14.30
CA THR A 67 2.95 -32.71 -14.76
C THR A 67 2.78 -31.25 -15.17
N VAL A 68 1.55 -30.80 -15.42
CA VAL A 68 1.20 -29.43 -15.80
C VAL A 68 -0.08 -29.04 -15.06
N GLY A 69 -0.10 -27.87 -14.42
CA GLY A 69 -1.28 -27.35 -13.72
C GLY A 69 -1.54 -28.00 -12.35
N MET A 70 -0.51 -28.61 -11.75
CA MET A 70 -0.59 -29.18 -10.40
C MET A 70 -1.06 -28.11 -9.39
N GLU A 71 -0.52 -26.90 -9.48
CA GLU A 71 -0.79 -25.78 -8.58
C GLU A 71 -2.26 -25.37 -8.66
N GLY A 72 -2.78 -25.16 -9.87
CA GLY A 72 -4.19 -24.85 -10.10
C GLY A 72 -5.13 -25.94 -9.59
N CYS A 73 -4.77 -27.22 -9.78
CA CYS A 73 -5.54 -28.35 -9.23
C CYS A 73 -5.56 -28.31 -7.69
N ILE A 74 -4.41 -28.08 -7.04
CA ILE A 74 -4.30 -27.99 -5.59
C ILE A 74 -5.11 -26.81 -5.05
N ILE A 75 -5.03 -25.63 -5.68
CA ILE A 75 -5.82 -24.44 -5.29
C ILE A 75 -7.32 -24.75 -5.37
N GLN A 76 -7.78 -25.34 -6.47
CA GLN A 76 -9.18 -25.68 -6.65
C GLN A 76 -9.64 -26.72 -5.63
N ARG A 77 -8.80 -27.73 -5.34
CA ARG A 77 -9.08 -28.73 -4.30
C ARG A 77 -9.14 -28.11 -2.91
N ALA A 78 -8.22 -27.21 -2.58
CA ALA A 78 -8.21 -26.48 -1.33
C ALA A 78 -9.51 -25.69 -1.17
N PHE A 79 -9.90 -24.93 -2.20
CA PHE A 79 -11.14 -24.15 -2.22
C PHE A 79 -12.39 -25.02 -2.06
N ASN A 80 -12.55 -26.05 -2.89
CA ASN A 80 -13.73 -26.93 -2.88
C ASN A 80 -13.92 -27.64 -1.53
N ASN A 81 -12.82 -27.96 -0.85
CA ASN A 81 -12.86 -28.66 0.44
C ASN A 81 -12.70 -27.71 1.64
N ASN A 82 -12.52 -26.41 1.41
CA ASN A 82 -12.13 -25.43 2.42
C ASN A 82 -10.95 -25.90 3.30
N ARG A 83 -9.90 -26.44 2.65
CA ARG A 83 -8.74 -27.06 3.32
C ARG A 83 -7.47 -26.25 3.12
N TYR A 84 -7.15 -25.42 4.11
CA TYR A 84 -5.90 -24.65 4.13
C TYR A 84 -4.63 -25.53 4.02
N SER A 85 -4.64 -26.75 4.57
CA SER A 85 -3.48 -27.65 4.51
C SER A 85 -3.09 -28.06 3.07
N ASP A 86 -4.01 -27.95 2.11
CA ASP A 86 -3.66 -28.14 0.69
C ASP A 86 -2.83 -26.98 0.15
N CYS A 87 -3.08 -25.74 0.59
CA CYS A 87 -2.26 -24.59 0.20
C CYS A 87 -0.81 -24.73 0.68
N GLN A 88 -0.58 -25.33 1.85
CA GLN A 88 0.78 -25.54 2.40
C GLN A 88 1.66 -26.47 1.54
N LYS A 89 1.10 -27.14 0.54
CA LYS A 89 1.85 -27.93 -0.45
C LYS A 89 2.42 -27.08 -1.58
N LEU A 90 2.01 -25.82 -1.68
CA LEU A 90 2.46 -24.85 -2.67
C LEU A 90 3.56 -23.97 -2.07
N ASN A 91 4.39 -23.39 -2.94
CA ASN A 91 5.48 -22.50 -2.57
C ASN A 91 5.32 -21.13 -3.26
N GLY A 92 5.87 -20.09 -2.65
CA GLY A 92 5.92 -18.74 -3.24
C GLY A 92 4.55 -18.17 -3.58
N SER A 93 4.40 -17.58 -4.77
CA SER A 93 3.18 -16.90 -5.20
C SER A 93 1.95 -17.81 -5.25
N TRP A 94 2.11 -19.10 -5.58
CA TRP A 94 1.01 -20.06 -5.65
C TRP A 94 0.40 -20.35 -4.27
N TYR A 95 1.21 -20.32 -3.20
CA TYR A 95 0.72 -20.42 -1.84
C TYR A 95 -0.17 -19.21 -1.50
N THR A 96 0.31 -18.00 -1.77
CA THR A 96 -0.43 -16.76 -1.54
C THR A 96 -1.74 -16.75 -2.34
N GLU A 97 -1.71 -17.12 -3.62
CA GLU A 97 -2.91 -17.23 -4.46
C GLU A 97 -3.93 -18.23 -3.90
N CYS A 98 -3.47 -19.39 -3.42
CA CYS A 98 -4.31 -20.39 -2.77
C CYS A 98 -5.01 -19.83 -1.52
N VAL A 99 -4.28 -19.11 -0.68
CA VAL A 99 -4.81 -18.48 0.54
C VAL A 99 -5.83 -17.40 0.19
N TYR A 100 -5.57 -16.57 -0.81
CA TYR A 100 -6.52 -15.57 -1.30
C TYR A 100 -7.81 -16.22 -1.78
N LYS A 101 -7.71 -17.34 -2.50
CA LYS A 101 -8.88 -18.09 -2.94
C LYS A 101 -9.69 -18.64 -1.77
N LEU A 102 -9.03 -19.15 -0.74
CA LEU A 102 -9.71 -19.62 0.49
C LEU A 102 -10.29 -18.47 1.34
N ALA A 103 -9.71 -17.27 1.26
CA ALA A 103 -10.20 -16.09 1.96
C ALA A 103 -11.60 -15.67 1.49
N GLU A 104 -11.97 -16.03 0.25
CA GLU A 104 -13.34 -15.88 -0.27
C GLU A 104 -14.40 -16.66 0.52
N ILE A 105 -13.99 -17.73 1.24
CA ILE A 105 -14.86 -18.54 2.11
C ILE A 105 -14.74 -18.06 3.55
N SER A 106 -13.51 -17.81 4.02
CA SER A 106 -13.23 -17.31 5.36
C SER A 106 -12.01 -16.39 5.37
N TYR A 107 -12.23 -15.11 5.66
CA TYR A 107 -11.16 -14.09 5.75
C TYR A 107 -10.04 -14.48 6.73
N SER A 108 -10.34 -15.31 7.73
CA SER A 108 -9.35 -15.78 8.72
C SER A 108 -8.18 -16.55 8.10
N ASN A 109 -8.33 -17.06 6.87
CA ASN A 109 -7.22 -17.66 6.14
C ASN A 109 -6.12 -16.65 5.79
N CYS A 110 -6.44 -15.36 5.61
CA CYS A 110 -5.46 -14.30 5.37
C CYS A 110 -4.46 -14.15 6.52
N LEU A 111 -4.89 -14.39 7.76
CA LEU A 111 -4.05 -14.31 8.96
C LEU A 111 -2.98 -15.41 9.05
N ARG A 112 -2.94 -16.31 8.06
CA ARG A 112 -1.95 -17.39 7.94
C ARG A 112 -0.82 -17.03 6.98
N LEU A 113 -0.90 -15.89 6.29
CA LEU A 113 0.19 -15.36 5.49
C LEU A 113 1.32 -14.88 6.41
N ALA A 114 2.55 -15.10 5.98
CA ALA A 114 3.73 -14.78 6.79
C ALA A 114 4.03 -13.27 6.76
N SER A 115 3.81 -12.62 5.61
CA SER A 115 3.94 -11.18 5.47
C SER A 115 2.69 -10.48 5.98
N SER A 116 2.86 -9.50 6.88
CA SER A 116 1.76 -8.64 7.33
C SER A 116 1.14 -7.85 6.18
N ASP A 117 1.95 -7.41 5.20
CA ASP A 117 1.44 -6.66 4.06
C ASP A 117 0.58 -7.53 3.14
N GLU A 118 1.00 -8.77 2.88
CA GLU A 118 0.20 -9.73 2.09
C GLU A 118 -1.07 -10.14 2.83
N ALA A 119 -1.01 -10.27 4.16
CA ALA A 119 -2.17 -10.53 5.01
C ALA A 119 -3.17 -9.38 4.93
N ASP A 120 -2.71 -8.14 5.02
CA ASP A 120 -3.55 -6.95 4.91
C ASP A 120 -4.22 -6.82 3.53
N ASP A 121 -3.48 -7.07 2.45
CA ASP A 121 -4.03 -7.06 1.08
C ASP A 121 -5.08 -8.15 0.88
N CYS A 122 -4.84 -9.34 1.44
CA CYS A 122 -5.80 -10.44 1.45
C CYS A 122 -7.08 -10.06 2.20
N LEU A 123 -6.95 -9.43 3.38
CA LEU A 123 -8.07 -9.00 4.21
C LEU A 123 -8.91 -7.91 3.52
N ILE A 124 -8.26 -6.94 2.86
CA ILE A 124 -8.94 -5.92 2.06
C ILE A 124 -9.78 -6.57 0.96
N ASN A 125 -9.23 -7.53 0.22
CA ASN A 125 -9.97 -8.23 -0.83
C ASN A 125 -11.15 -9.04 -0.27
N ALA A 126 -10.92 -9.79 0.83
CA ALA A 126 -11.94 -10.59 1.49
C ALA A 126 -13.07 -9.75 2.12
N SER A 127 -12.82 -8.47 2.40
CA SER A 127 -13.77 -7.55 3.02
C SER A 127 -15.04 -7.32 2.20
N SER A 128 -14.96 -7.49 0.87
CA SER A 128 -16.13 -7.43 -0.03
C SER A 128 -17.24 -8.45 0.34
N LYS A 129 -16.86 -9.60 0.91
CA LYS A 129 -17.78 -10.65 1.38
C LYS A 129 -17.92 -10.67 2.90
N ALA A 130 -16.82 -10.44 3.63
CA ALA A 130 -16.77 -10.56 5.09
C ALA A 130 -17.17 -9.26 5.83
N GLY A 131 -17.30 -8.14 5.10
CA GLY A 131 -17.62 -6.84 5.66
C GLY A 131 -16.51 -6.29 6.58
N ASP A 132 -16.94 -5.56 7.59
CA ASP A 132 -16.07 -4.81 8.50
C ASP A 132 -15.18 -5.69 9.38
N ILE A 133 -15.58 -6.94 9.63
CA ILE A 133 -14.83 -7.88 10.47
C ILE A 133 -13.45 -8.17 9.85
N ALA A 134 -13.36 -8.28 8.53
CA ALA A 134 -12.07 -8.45 7.85
C ALA A 134 -11.21 -7.19 7.98
N CYS A 135 -11.78 -6.00 7.75
CA CYS A 135 -11.06 -4.73 7.88
C CYS A 135 -10.52 -4.50 9.30
N LYS A 136 -11.25 -4.92 10.35
CA LYS A 136 -10.77 -4.80 11.74
C LYS A 136 -9.50 -5.61 12.02
N SER A 137 -9.25 -6.63 11.21
CA SER A 137 -8.09 -7.51 11.34
C SER A 137 -6.87 -7.02 10.54
N VAL A 138 -7.02 -5.95 9.73
CA VAL A 138 -5.92 -5.31 9.00
C VAL A 138 -5.00 -4.62 10.01
N ILE A 139 -3.71 -4.91 9.93
CA ILE A 139 -2.68 -4.45 10.87
C ILE A 139 -2.21 -3.05 10.51
N ASN A 140 -1.91 -2.81 9.23
CA ASN A 140 -1.50 -1.50 8.72
C ASN A 140 -2.66 -0.49 8.82
N ALA A 141 -2.45 0.58 9.57
CA ALA A 141 -3.48 1.59 9.85
C ALA A 141 -4.04 2.24 8.58
N THR A 142 -3.19 2.56 7.60
CA THR A 142 -3.61 3.18 6.33
C THR A 142 -4.45 2.21 5.50
N LYS A 143 -3.99 0.96 5.32
CA LYS A 143 -4.74 -0.10 4.62
C LYS A 143 -6.07 -0.39 5.33
N LYS A 144 -6.10 -0.33 6.66
CA LYS A 144 -7.30 -0.52 7.46
C LYS A 144 -8.33 0.58 7.20
N ASP A 145 -7.90 1.84 7.21
CA ASP A 145 -8.78 2.98 6.94
C ASP A 145 -9.36 2.90 5.51
N GLU A 146 -8.53 2.54 4.52
CA GLU A 146 -8.97 2.29 3.14
C GLU A 146 -10.00 1.15 3.05
N CYS A 147 -9.77 0.04 3.75
CA CYS A 147 -10.69 -1.10 3.81
C CYS A 147 -12.06 -0.71 4.38
N ILE A 148 -12.07 0.04 5.49
CA ILE A 148 -13.30 0.50 6.15
C ILE A 148 -14.08 1.42 5.20
N LEU A 149 -13.38 2.32 4.49
CA LEU A 149 -13.99 3.19 3.49
C LEU A 149 -14.62 2.43 2.32
N GLN A 150 -14.03 1.30 1.90
CA GLN A 150 -14.55 0.47 0.81
C GLN A 150 -15.78 -0.36 1.22
N THR A 151 -15.82 -0.85 2.46
CA THR A 151 -16.89 -1.74 2.95
C THR A 151 -18.12 -1.03 3.47
N VAL A 152 -18.09 0.30 3.61
CA VAL A 152 -19.18 1.10 4.20
C VAL A 152 -19.60 0.52 5.56
N SER A 153 -18.61 0.33 6.44
CA SER A 153 -18.83 -0.19 7.79
C SER A 153 -19.54 0.85 8.68
N VAL A 154 -20.33 0.36 9.64
CA VAL A 154 -21.08 1.16 10.63
C VAL A 154 -20.18 1.82 11.68
N ASP A 155 -18.89 1.44 11.78
CA ASP A 155 -17.99 1.97 12.83
C ASP A 155 -16.78 2.73 12.27
N CYS A 156 -17.07 3.85 11.59
CA CYS A 156 -16.06 4.80 11.09
C CYS A 156 -15.19 5.40 12.20
N ARG A 157 -15.57 5.27 13.48
CA ARG A 157 -14.80 5.73 14.65
C ARG A 157 -13.42 5.08 14.78
N GLN A 158 -13.18 3.97 14.08
CA GLN A 158 -11.88 3.30 14.07
C GLN A 158 -10.88 3.93 13.11
N ILE A 159 -11.34 4.85 12.24
CA ILE A 159 -10.47 5.57 11.32
C ILE A 159 -9.75 6.67 12.09
N ALA A 160 -8.42 6.59 12.08
CA ALA A 160 -7.56 7.52 12.80
C ALA A 160 -7.54 8.90 12.12
N ASP A 161 -7.51 8.92 10.79
CA ASP A 161 -7.54 10.15 10.01
C ASP A 161 -8.93 10.80 10.04
N ASP A 162 -8.99 12.04 10.53
CA ASP A 162 -10.23 12.78 10.68
C ASP A 162 -10.95 12.95 9.33
N TYR A 163 -10.20 13.23 8.26
CA TYR A 163 -10.76 13.39 6.93
C TYR A 163 -11.49 12.11 6.48
N ASN A 164 -10.80 10.97 6.46
CA ASN A 164 -11.34 9.67 6.09
C ASN A 164 -12.50 9.25 7.00
N ARG A 165 -12.44 9.60 8.29
CA ARG A 165 -13.52 9.30 9.24
C ARG A 165 -14.82 10.01 8.84
N TYR A 166 -14.76 11.30 8.52
CA TYR A 166 -15.95 12.04 8.07
C TYR A 166 -16.48 11.55 6.72
N VAL A 167 -15.60 11.19 5.77
CA VAL A 167 -16.03 10.58 4.50
C VAL A 167 -16.76 9.26 4.75
N CYS A 168 -16.20 8.40 5.61
CA CYS A 168 -16.83 7.16 6.02
C CYS A 168 -18.20 7.41 6.67
N ASP A 169 -18.27 8.31 7.65
CA ASP A 169 -19.50 8.63 8.37
C ASP A 169 -20.59 9.15 7.41
N ALA A 170 -20.22 10.04 6.47
CA ALA A 170 -21.11 10.56 5.46
C ALA A 170 -21.69 9.42 4.59
N ILE A 171 -20.84 8.55 4.08
CA ILE A 171 -21.22 7.41 3.22
C ILE A 171 -22.06 6.38 3.98
N ALA A 172 -21.66 6.02 5.20
CA ALA A 172 -22.34 5.01 6.04
C ALA A 172 -23.73 5.48 6.48
N SER A 173 -23.86 6.76 6.84
CA SER A 173 -25.15 7.36 7.23
C SER A 173 -25.97 7.88 6.05
N ASN A 174 -25.43 7.85 4.82
CA ASN A 174 -26.02 8.47 3.63
C ASN A 174 -26.41 9.93 3.87
N ASN A 175 -25.53 10.68 4.54
CA ASN A 175 -25.74 12.08 4.92
C ASN A 175 -24.52 12.93 4.53
N GLU A 176 -24.65 13.64 3.41
CA GLU A 176 -23.62 14.51 2.88
C GLU A 176 -23.30 15.70 3.80
N SER A 177 -24.25 16.15 4.64
CA SER A 177 -24.00 17.26 5.58
C SER A 177 -22.93 16.96 6.63
N ILE A 178 -22.47 15.72 6.74
CA ILE A 178 -21.31 15.37 7.57
C ILE A 178 -20.02 15.98 6.98
N CYS A 179 -19.94 16.18 5.66
CA CYS A 179 -18.80 16.83 5.02
C CYS A 179 -18.61 18.29 5.48
N GLU A 180 -19.68 18.97 5.92
CA GLU A 180 -19.64 20.32 6.52
C GLU A 180 -18.82 20.38 7.82
N LYS A 181 -18.49 19.23 8.43
CA LYS A 181 -17.68 19.16 9.66
C LYS A 181 -16.18 19.28 9.39
N GLN A 182 -15.75 19.22 8.14
CA GLN A 182 -14.34 19.40 7.77
C GLN A 182 -13.90 20.83 8.06
N ALA A 183 -12.72 20.98 8.65
CA ALA A 183 -12.22 22.29 9.07
C ALA A 183 -11.75 23.16 7.90
N ASP A 184 -11.26 22.53 6.83
CA ASP A 184 -10.71 23.23 5.67
C ASP A 184 -11.55 22.97 4.41
N HIS A 185 -11.59 23.97 3.52
CA HIS A 185 -12.35 23.91 2.26
C HIS A 185 -11.91 22.76 1.34
N THR A 186 -10.64 22.31 1.42
CA THR A 186 -10.15 21.22 0.55
C THR A 186 -10.66 19.87 1.04
N GLY A 187 -10.59 19.60 2.35
CA GLY A 187 -11.17 18.42 2.98
C GLY A 187 -12.69 18.36 2.81
N HIS A 188 -13.35 19.51 2.91
CA HIS A 188 -14.79 19.66 2.63
C HIS A 188 -15.16 19.22 1.21
N ASP A 189 -14.53 19.82 0.20
CA ASP A 189 -14.81 19.54 -1.21
C ASP A 189 -14.47 18.09 -1.61
N ASN A 190 -13.33 17.57 -1.11
CA ASN A 190 -12.94 16.19 -1.34
C ASN A 190 -13.94 15.19 -0.72
N CYS A 191 -14.50 15.50 0.45
CA CYS A 191 -15.54 14.67 1.08
C CYS A 191 -16.79 14.60 0.19
N TYR A 192 -17.26 15.73 -0.34
CA TYR A 192 -18.40 15.74 -1.27
C TYR A 192 -18.12 15.02 -2.59
N LEU A 193 -16.91 15.13 -3.11
CA LEU A 193 -16.47 14.38 -4.29
C LEU A 193 -16.53 12.87 -4.03
N ASP A 194 -15.93 12.39 -2.94
CA ASP A 194 -15.91 10.96 -2.62
C ASP A 194 -17.30 10.41 -2.29
N PHE A 195 -18.13 11.19 -1.58
CA PHE A 195 -19.54 10.86 -1.35
C PHE A 195 -20.31 10.76 -2.68
N SER A 196 -20.09 11.72 -3.59
CA SER A 196 -20.75 11.74 -4.90
C SER A 196 -20.44 10.51 -5.73
N MET A 197 -19.18 10.08 -5.73
CA MET A 197 -18.72 8.92 -6.49
C MET A 197 -19.23 7.58 -5.93
N ARG A 198 -19.58 7.50 -4.64
CA ARG A 198 -19.92 6.24 -3.97
C ARG A 198 -21.40 6.10 -3.59
N LYS A 199 -22.15 7.20 -3.48
CA LYS A 199 -23.54 7.17 -2.99
C LYS A 199 -24.53 7.85 -3.91
N ARG A 200 -24.47 9.17 -4.04
CA ARG A 200 -25.40 9.95 -4.87
C ARG A 200 -24.79 11.28 -5.26
N ASN A 201 -25.19 11.81 -6.42
CA ASN A 201 -24.65 13.06 -6.95
C ASN A 201 -24.96 14.26 -6.03
N VAL A 202 -23.92 14.79 -5.40
CA VAL A 202 -23.94 16.05 -4.65
C VAL A 202 -22.84 17.00 -5.12
N CYS A 203 -22.37 16.85 -6.37
CA CYS A 203 -21.26 17.65 -6.91
C CYS A 203 -21.53 19.16 -6.82
N ASN A 204 -22.80 19.60 -6.84
CA ASN A 204 -23.18 21.00 -6.71
C ASN A 204 -22.85 21.62 -5.34
N LEU A 205 -22.52 20.80 -4.32
CA LEU A 205 -22.09 21.26 -3.00
C LEU A 205 -20.57 21.48 -2.90
N ILE A 206 -19.81 21.14 -3.95
CA ILE A 206 -18.37 21.38 -4.02
C ILE A 206 -18.14 22.86 -4.36
N ASP A 207 -17.40 23.57 -3.51
CA ASP A 207 -17.12 25.00 -3.67
C ASP A 207 -16.14 25.25 -4.81
N ASN A 208 -15.05 24.48 -4.86
CA ASN A 208 -14.04 24.56 -5.91
C ASN A 208 -14.64 24.20 -7.27
N GLU A 209 -14.78 25.21 -8.14
CA GLU A 209 -15.42 25.05 -9.46
C GLU A 209 -14.75 23.97 -10.31
N GLY A 210 -13.42 23.87 -10.30
CA GLY A 210 -12.68 22.87 -11.06
C GLY A 210 -13.01 21.45 -10.60
N MET A 211 -12.99 21.22 -9.28
CA MET A 211 -13.34 19.92 -8.70
C MET A 211 -14.84 19.59 -8.89
N ARG A 212 -15.73 20.57 -8.76
CA ARG A 212 -17.17 20.41 -9.01
C ARG A 212 -17.44 19.94 -10.43
N VAL A 213 -16.85 20.59 -11.43
CA VAL A 213 -17.02 20.20 -12.85
C VAL A 213 -16.38 18.84 -13.11
N ALA A 214 -15.24 18.53 -12.49
CA ALA A 214 -14.63 17.21 -12.57
C ALA A 214 -15.56 16.12 -12.00
N CYS A 215 -16.18 16.36 -10.85
CA CYS A 215 -17.18 15.47 -10.24
C CYS A 215 -18.33 15.17 -11.19
N ILE A 216 -18.92 16.20 -11.81
CA ILE A 216 -19.98 16.05 -12.82
C ILE A 216 -19.48 15.24 -14.03
N GLY A 217 -18.27 15.54 -14.50
CA GLY A 217 -17.62 14.81 -15.58
C GLY A 217 -17.41 13.33 -15.26
N LEU A 218 -16.98 13.00 -14.04
CA LEU A 218 -16.73 11.62 -13.61
C LEU A 218 -18.03 10.82 -13.56
N LEU A 219 -19.10 11.38 -12.98
CA LEU A 219 -20.42 10.73 -12.92
C LEU A 219 -21.06 10.54 -14.30
N SER A 220 -20.72 11.41 -15.26
CA SER A 220 -21.21 11.33 -16.65
C SER A 220 -20.24 10.66 -17.62
N ASN A 221 -19.08 10.19 -17.14
CA ASN A 221 -17.97 9.67 -17.94
C ASN A 221 -17.60 10.57 -19.14
N ASN A 222 -17.55 11.89 -18.91
CA ASN A 222 -17.30 12.89 -19.94
C ASN A 222 -16.29 13.96 -19.46
N SER A 223 -15.02 13.79 -19.81
CA SER A 223 -13.97 14.78 -19.52
C SER A 223 -14.14 16.09 -20.29
N GLY A 224 -14.97 16.11 -21.33
CA GLY A 224 -15.33 17.32 -22.08
C GLY A 224 -16.05 18.37 -21.24
N GLN A 225 -16.59 18.01 -20.06
CA GLN A 225 -17.13 18.97 -19.11
C GLN A 225 -16.08 20.02 -18.69
N CYS A 226 -14.81 19.60 -18.52
CA CYS A 226 -13.72 20.52 -18.19
C CYS A 226 -13.48 21.53 -19.32
N ALA A 227 -13.56 21.12 -20.59
CA ALA A 227 -13.38 22.01 -21.73
C ALA A 227 -14.41 23.16 -21.78
N GLY A 228 -15.58 22.98 -21.15
CA GLY A 228 -16.62 23.99 -21.05
C GLY A 228 -16.29 25.18 -20.14
N ILE A 229 -15.24 25.08 -19.30
CA ILE A 229 -14.79 26.16 -18.43
C ILE A 229 -14.00 27.17 -19.26
N THR A 230 -14.66 28.26 -19.66
CA THR A 230 -14.08 29.32 -20.50
C THR A 230 -13.57 30.52 -19.71
N SER A 231 -14.01 30.67 -18.46
CA SER A 231 -13.78 31.86 -17.63
C SER A 231 -12.38 31.95 -17.03
N ALA A 232 -11.72 30.81 -16.77
CA ALA A 232 -10.41 30.79 -16.12
C ALA A 232 -9.62 29.52 -16.45
N THR A 233 -8.45 29.70 -17.10
CA THR A 233 -7.54 28.61 -17.48
C THR A 233 -7.15 27.74 -16.28
N LEU A 234 -6.83 28.33 -15.13
CA LEU A 234 -6.41 27.58 -13.93
C LEU A 234 -7.53 26.70 -13.37
N ILE A 235 -8.80 27.15 -13.44
CA ILE A 235 -9.95 26.36 -12.98
C ILE A 235 -10.16 25.15 -13.91
N ARG A 236 -10.03 25.37 -15.23
CA ARG A 236 -10.09 24.28 -16.22
C ARG A 236 -8.98 23.26 -16.02
N ASP A 237 -7.75 23.73 -15.84
CA ASP A 237 -6.60 22.85 -15.68
C ASP A 237 -6.74 22.02 -14.38
N ASN A 238 -7.24 22.64 -13.30
CA ASN A 238 -7.59 21.94 -12.07
C ASN A 238 -8.70 20.88 -12.28
N CYS A 239 -9.71 21.18 -13.10
CA CYS A 239 -10.75 20.20 -13.47
C CYS A 239 -10.14 18.96 -14.14
N TYR A 240 -9.26 19.16 -15.13
CA TYR A 240 -8.57 18.04 -15.78
C TYR A 240 -7.70 17.26 -14.79
N SER A 241 -7.02 17.93 -13.85
CA SER A 241 -6.25 17.26 -12.81
C SER A 241 -7.08 16.33 -11.94
N TYR A 242 -8.19 16.83 -11.38
CA TYR A 242 -9.09 15.99 -10.57
C TYR A 242 -9.72 14.86 -11.36
N TYR A 243 -10.14 15.12 -12.60
CA TYR A 243 -10.72 14.09 -13.46
C TYR A 243 -9.68 12.99 -13.75
N ALA A 244 -8.48 13.36 -14.20
CA ALA A 244 -7.42 12.40 -14.52
C ALA A 244 -7.05 11.54 -13.30
N LEU A 245 -6.89 12.20 -12.14
CA LEU A 245 -6.58 11.54 -10.88
C LEU A 245 -7.63 10.49 -10.50
N LYS A 246 -8.91 10.86 -10.49
CA LYS A 246 -10.01 9.99 -10.02
C LYS A 246 -10.47 8.95 -11.04
N SER A 247 -10.28 9.21 -12.34
CA SER A 247 -10.59 8.24 -13.41
C SER A 247 -9.44 7.28 -13.72
N GLY A 248 -8.22 7.59 -13.27
CA GLY A 248 -7.00 6.88 -13.63
C GLY A 248 -6.48 7.17 -15.05
N ASN A 249 -7.15 8.04 -15.81
CA ASN A 249 -6.75 8.39 -17.17
C ASN A 249 -5.75 9.56 -17.17
N CYS A 250 -4.49 9.26 -16.86
CA CYS A 250 -3.43 10.28 -16.77
C CYS A 250 -3.15 11.02 -18.09
N ALA A 251 -3.56 10.48 -19.24
CA ALA A 251 -3.40 11.19 -20.52
C ALA A 251 -4.18 12.51 -20.55
N LEU A 252 -5.25 12.64 -19.77
CA LEU A 252 -6.05 13.87 -19.68
C LEU A 252 -5.29 15.05 -19.06
N CYS A 253 -4.24 14.81 -18.28
CA CYS A 253 -3.33 15.87 -17.80
C CYS A 253 -2.75 16.69 -18.96
N GLY A 254 -2.61 16.08 -20.15
CA GLY A 254 -2.13 16.77 -21.35
C GLY A 254 -3.04 17.88 -21.85
N SER A 255 -4.29 17.93 -21.37
CA SER A 255 -5.29 18.95 -21.71
C SER A 255 -5.17 20.22 -20.85
N ALA A 256 -4.42 20.16 -19.75
CA ALA A 256 -4.07 21.35 -18.97
C ALA A 256 -3.11 22.24 -19.78
N VAL A 257 -3.31 23.55 -19.72
CA VAL A 257 -2.51 24.53 -20.47
C VAL A 257 -1.35 25.07 -19.65
N ASP A 258 -1.58 25.36 -18.36
CA ASP A 258 -0.52 25.75 -17.45
C ASP A 258 0.42 24.58 -17.17
N SER A 259 1.71 24.80 -17.38
CA SER A 259 2.71 23.74 -17.25
C SER A 259 2.84 23.21 -15.83
N ILE A 260 2.68 24.06 -14.81
CA ILE A 260 2.78 23.64 -13.40
C ILE A 260 1.62 22.71 -13.05
N TYR A 261 0.40 23.06 -13.45
CA TYR A 261 -0.77 22.20 -13.24
C TYR A 261 -0.66 20.88 -14.01
N LYS A 262 -0.21 20.95 -15.27
CA LYS A 262 0.00 19.78 -16.11
C LYS A 262 1.01 18.80 -15.51
N ASP A 263 2.18 19.30 -15.09
CA ASP A 263 3.24 18.46 -14.52
C ASP A 263 2.83 17.86 -13.17
N ASN A 264 2.19 18.66 -12.29
CA ASN A 264 1.66 18.16 -11.02
C ASN A 264 0.55 17.11 -11.24
N CYS A 265 -0.32 17.30 -12.24
CA CYS A 265 -1.35 16.31 -12.60
C CYS A 265 -0.73 14.94 -12.94
N TYR A 266 0.35 14.92 -13.74
CA TYR A 266 1.02 13.67 -14.07
C TYR A 266 1.63 13.00 -12.84
N VAL A 267 2.24 13.77 -11.94
CA VAL A 267 2.76 13.27 -10.65
C VAL A 267 1.65 12.61 -9.83
N ASP A 268 0.60 13.37 -9.53
CA ASP A 268 -0.49 12.90 -8.67
C ASP A 268 -1.19 11.68 -9.29
N CYS A 269 -1.44 11.71 -10.59
CA CYS A 269 -2.09 10.61 -11.29
C CYS A 269 -1.22 9.35 -11.33
N ALA A 270 0.08 9.47 -11.60
CA ALA A 270 1.02 8.35 -11.62
C ALA A 270 1.06 7.64 -10.27
N VAL A 271 1.18 8.41 -9.19
CA VAL A 271 1.28 7.91 -7.81
C VAL A 271 -0.05 7.34 -7.33
N ALA A 272 -1.17 8.00 -7.61
CA ALA A 272 -2.49 7.52 -7.17
C ALA A 272 -2.94 6.26 -7.89
N ASN A 273 -2.61 6.11 -9.18
CA ASN A 273 -3.11 5.03 -10.04
C ASN A 273 -2.05 4.00 -10.41
N ASN A 274 -0.93 3.96 -9.69
CA ASN A 274 0.19 3.06 -9.94
C ASN A 274 0.65 3.03 -11.42
N ASN A 275 0.75 4.21 -12.05
CA ASN A 275 1.07 4.35 -13.47
C ASN A 275 2.36 5.18 -13.68
N SER A 276 3.53 4.55 -13.54
CA SER A 276 4.83 5.22 -13.72
C SER A 276 5.04 5.79 -15.13
N ALA A 277 4.38 5.24 -16.16
CA ALA A 277 4.52 5.74 -17.52
C ALA A 277 4.02 7.19 -17.67
N ALA A 278 3.10 7.64 -16.81
CA ALA A 278 2.64 9.02 -16.78
C ALA A 278 3.75 10.01 -16.39
N CYS A 279 4.76 9.59 -15.62
CA CYS A 279 5.88 10.45 -15.24
C CYS A 279 6.71 10.92 -16.45
N ALA A 280 6.82 10.09 -17.50
CA ALA A 280 7.50 10.45 -18.74
C ALA A 280 6.82 11.55 -19.54
N LEU A 281 5.55 11.87 -19.22
CA LEU A 281 4.74 12.87 -19.94
C LEU A 281 4.89 14.28 -19.36
N SER A 282 5.61 14.43 -18.24
CA SER A 282 5.93 15.74 -17.68
C SER A 282 6.95 16.46 -18.57
N ASN A 283 6.77 17.77 -18.74
CA ASN A 283 7.64 18.62 -19.55
C ASN A 283 8.89 19.06 -18.77
N ASP A 284 8.80 19.11 -17.44
CA ASP A 284 9.89 19.50 -16.55
C ASP A 284 10.63 18.24 -16.07
N GLU A 285 11.94 18.19 -16.33
CA GLU A 285 12.79 17.04 -15.98
C GLU A 285 12.85 16.80 -14.46
N GLN A 286 12.89 17.86 -13.66
CA GLN A 286 12.90 17.73 -12.21
C GLN A 286 11.56 17.23 -11.68
N LYS A 287 10.44 17.62 -12.32
CA LYS A 287 9.11 17.10 -12.00
C LYS A 287 8.93 15.64 -12.42
N ALA A 288 9.45 15.25 -13.58
CA ALA A 288 9.47 13.85 -14.02
C ALA A 288 10.28 12.98 -13.05
N ASP A 289 11.49 13.41 -12.67
CA ASP A 289 12.34 12.70 -11.71
C ASP A 289 11.65 12.57 -10.33
N ASN A 290 11.02 13.65 -9.86
CA ASN A 290 10.24 13.63 -8.63
C ASN A 290 9.01 12.71 -8.72
N CYS A 291 8.34 12.66 -9.87
CA CYS A 291 7.23 11.74 -10.13
C CYS A 291 7.67 10.28 -9.97
N TYR A 292 8.77 9.91 -10.64
CA TYR A 292 9.34 8.56 -10.55
C TYR A 292 9.72 8.19 -9.12
N TRP A 293 10.34 9.12 -8.38
CA TRP A 293 10.68 8.91 -6.99
C TRP A 293 9.45 8.64 -6.11
N GLN A 294 8.43 9.50 -6.17
CA GLN A 294 7.22 9.33 -5.36
C GLN A 294 6.48 8.03 -5.72
N TYR A 295 6.41 7.71 -7.01
CA TYR A 295 5.83 6.44 -7.47
C TYR A 295 6.63 5.25 -6.94
N ALA A 296 7.97 5.26 -7.07
CA ALA A 296 8.82 4.16 -6.66
C ALA A 296 8.67 3.85 -5.17
N VAL A 297 8.67 4.89 -4.33
CA VAL A 297 8.49 4.76 -2.88
C VAL A 297 7.11 4.21 -2.54
N LYS A 298 6.04 4.78 -3.11
CA LYS A 298 4.68 4.34 -2.81
C LYS A 298 4.42 2.91 -3.30
N ALA A 299 4.91 2.57 -4.48
CA ALA A 299 4.72 1.25 -5.08
C ALA A 299 5.72 0.20 -4.56
N GLY A 300 6.73 0.60 -3.79
CA GLY A 300 7.84 -0.27 -3.39
C GLY A 300 8.60 -0.84 -4.59
N ASN A 301 8.64 -0.12 -5.72
CA ASN A 301 9.21 -0.60 -6.98
C ASN A 301 10.56 0.08 -7.24
N GLU A 302 11.65 -0.62 -6.93
CA GLU A 302 13.01 -0.10 -7.11
C GLU A 302 13.31 0.29 -8.56
N SER A 303 12.86 -0.51 -9.55
CA SER A 303 13.14 -0.25 -10.97
C SER A 303 12.58 1.09 -11.48
N ALA A 304 11.59 1.66 -10.79
CA ALA A 304 11.05 2.96 -11.15
C ALA A 304 11.99 4.13 -10.82
N CYS A 305 13.06 3.92 -10.05
CA CYS A 305 14.12 4.91 -9.92
C CYS A 305 15.05 4.98 -11.15
N ASP A 306 15.01 4.01 -12.07
CA ASP A 306 15.95 3.96 -13.21
C ASP A 306 15.83 5.13 -14.18
N PRO A 307 14.63 5.57 -14.56
CA PRO A 307 14.45 6.71 -15.47
C PRO A 307 14.90 8.06 -14.89
N ILE A 308 15.19 8.14 -13.58
CA ILE A 308 15.58 9.39 -12.92
C ILE A 308 16.95 9.85 -13.44
N LYS A 309 17.02 11.07 -13.96
CA LYS A 309 18.24 11.63 -14.57
C LYS A 309 19.12 12.35 -13.57
N LEU A 310 18.52 13.07 -12.61
CA LEU A 310 19.23 13.78 -11.56
C LEU A 310 19.82 12.76 -10.57
N LYS A 311 21.15 12.60 -10.61
CA LYS A 311 21.89 11.64 -9.78
C LYS A 311 21.57 11.74 -8.28
N SER A 312 21.47 12.97 -7.77
CA SER A 312 21.13 13.22 -6.37
C SER A 312 19.74 12.66 -6.03
N MET A 313 18.77 12.82 -6.94
CA MET A 313 17.41 12.32 -6.78
C MET A 313 17.32 10.81 -6.96
N LYS A 314 18.11 10.22 -7.89
CA LYS A 314 18.19 8.77 -8.05
C LYS A 314 18.72 8.09 -6.79
N ARG A 315 19.73 8.68 -6.14
CA ARG A 315 20.24 8.22 -4.84
C ARG A 315 19.17 8.28 -3.75
N VAL A 316 18.47 9.42 -3.62
CA VAL A 316 17.38 9.59 -2.64
C VAL A 316 16.26 8.58 -2.91
N CYS A 317 15.90 8.36 -4.17
CA CYS A 317 14.90 7.38 -4.57
C CYS A 317 15.27 5.96 -4.13
N ALA A 318 16.49 5.50 -4.45
CA ALA A 318 16.95 4.18 -4.07
C ALA A 318 16.94 3.97 -2.55
N GLU A 319 17.40 4.97 -1.80
CA GLU A 319 17.43 4.94 -0.34
C GLU A 319 16.02 4.91 0.28
N ASP A 320 15.11 5.75 -0.21
CA ASP A 320 13.74 5.82 0.34
C ASP A 320 12.91 4.59 -0.03
N VAL A 321 13.11 4.01 -1.23
CA VAL A 321 12.48 2.73 -1.59
C VAL A 321 13.02 1.61 -0.70
N ALA A 322 14.34 1.55 -0.49
CA ALA A 322 14.96 0.56 0.39
C ALA A 322 14.43 0.67 1.83
N LYS A 323 14.21 1.89 2.33
CA LYS A 323 13.59 2.11 3.64
C LYS A 323 12.12 1.71 3.67
N ALA A 324 11.33 2.16 2.69
CA ALA A 324 9.89 1.90 2.63
C ALA A 324 9.59 0.39 2.53
N THR A 325 10.44 -0.36 1.84
CA THR A 325 10.28 -1.81 1.63
C THR A 325 11.08 -2.66 2.64
N GLY A 326 11.96 -2.05 3.43
CA GLY A 326 12.90 -2.77 4.29
C GLY A 326 13.88 -3.66 3.51
N ARG A 327 14.13 -3.36 2.22
CA ARG A 327 14.98 -4.15 1.32
C ARG A 327 16.25 -3.36 0.94
N PRO A 328 17.38 -3.53 1.65
CA PRO A 328 18.60 -2.77 1.37
C PRO A 328 19.10 -2.94 -0.06
N ASN A 329 18.88 -4.11 -0.68
CA ASN A 329 19.31 -4.38 -2.05
C ASN A 329 18.70 -3.43 -3.10
N ALA A 330 17.64 -2.66 -2.77
CA ALA A 330 17.17 -1.59 -3.65
C ALA A 330 18.23 -0.47 -3.87
N CYS A 331 19.22 -0.33 -2.96
CA CYS A 331 20.37 0.56 -3.16
C CYS A 331 21.24 0.18 -4.38
N GLU A 332 21.15 -1.07 -4.87
CA GLU A 332 21.98 -1.57 -5.97
C GLU A 332 21.61 -0.97 -7.32
N ILE A 333 20.44 -0.34 -7.45
CA ILE A 333 20.06 0.39 -8.67
C ILE A 333 21.00 1.57 -8.99
N MET A 334 21.79 1.99 -8.01
CA MET A 334 22.82 3.00 -8.21
C MET A 334 24.06 2.43 -8.93
N ILE A 335 24.26 1.11 -8.94
CA ILE A 335 25.38 0.46 -9.64
C ILE A 335 25.22 0.70 -11.14
N GLY A 336 26.30 1.19 -11.77
CA GLY A 336 26.31 1.51 -13.20
C GLY A 336 25.68 2.86 -13.55
N THR A 337 25.08 3.58 -12.60
CA THR A 337 24.65 4.97 -12.82
C THR A 337 25.89 5.87 -12.87
N TYR A 338 26.08 6.60 -13.97
CA TYR A 338 27.25 7.44 -14.18
C TYR A 338 27.47 8.42 -13.01
N GLY A 339 28.63 8.34 -12.36
CA GLY A 339 29.02 9.23 -11.26
C GLY A 339 28.41 8.91 -9.89
N LEU A 340 27.76 7.76 -9.74
CA LEU A 340 27.58 7.13 -8.43
C LEU A 340 28.64 6.02 -8.29
N THR A 341 29.13 5.84 -7.06
CA THR A 341 30.23 4.93 -6.73
C THR A 341 29.74 3.79 -5.84
N GLN A 342 30.55 2.75 -5.67
CA GLN A 342 30.30 1.73 -4.65
C GLN A 342 30.18 2.34 -3.25
N GLY A 343 30.86 3.47 -2.99
CA GLY A 343 30.72 4.23 -1.75
C GLY A 343 29.32 4.80 -1.51
N ASP A 344 28.60 5.17 -2.57
CA ASP A 344 27.21 5.65 -2.46
C ASP A 344 26.26 4.50 -2.13
N VAL A 345 26.48 3.32 -2.71
CA VAL A 345 25.72 2.08 -2.40
C VAL A 345 25.94 1.68 -0.94
N ALA A 346 27.20 1.65 -0.51
CA ALA A 346 27.60 1.42 0.88
C ALA A 346 26.93 2.38 1.86
N PHE A 347 26.91 3.68 1.54
CA PHE A 347 26.25 4.69 2.38
C PHE A 347 24.74 4.45 2.48
N CYS A 348 24.09 4.11 1.36
CA CYS A 348 22.67 3.77 1.33
C CYS A 348 22.37 2.55 2.21
N TYR A 349 23.16 1.46 2.12
CA TYR A 349 23.00 0.29 2.99
C TYR A 349 23.05 0.64 4.46
N LEU A 350 24.07 1.40 4.88
CA LEU A 350 24.24 1.80 6.28
C LEU A 350 23.05 2.63 6.77
N ASN A 351 22.54 3.56 5.96
CA ASN A 351 21.37 4.35 6.32
C ASN A 351 20.11 3.50 6.47
N VAL A 352 19.87 2.56 5.55
CA VAL A 352 18.68 1.67 5.61
C VAL A 352 18.75 0.79 6.87
N ILE A 353 19.88 0.14 7.10
CA ILE A 353 20.11 -0.72 8.27
C ILE A 353 19.95 0.06 9.58
N ALA A 354 20.37 1.33 9.62
CA ALA A 354 20.29 2.16 10.81
C ALA A 354 18.88 2.73 11.08
N THR A 355 18.01 2.83 10.07
CA THR A 355 16.72 3.53 10.18
C THR A 355 15.50 2.61 10.11
N VAL A 356 15.65 1.40 9.57
CA VAL A 356 14.54 0.47 9.35
C VAL A 356 14.88 -0.90 9.93
N ASN A 357 13.85 -1.58 10.44
CA ASN A 357 13.98 -2.96 10.91
C ASN A 357 14.08 -3.92 9.73
N VAL A 358 15.28 -4.04 9.15
CA VAL A 358 15.56 -4.98 8.05
C VAL A 358 15.54 -6.41 8.57
N THR A 359 14.76 -7.29 7.94
CA THR A 359 14.69 -8.72 8.31
C THR A 359 15.95 -9.46 7.89
N PHE A 360 16.21 -10.62 8.51
CA PHE A 360 17.33 -11.48 8.14
C PHE A 360 17.29 -11.85 6.64
N GLU A 361 16.10 -12.19 6.13
CA GLU A 361 15.90 -12.55 4.72
C GLU A 361 16.28 -11.41 3.78
N ASN A 362 15.92 -10.17 4.11
CA ASN A 362 16.26 -9.01 3.29
C ASN A 362 17.75 -8.66 3.35
N CYS A 363 18.44 -8.93 4.46
CA CYS A 363 19.90 -8.76 4.54
C CYS A 363 20.62 -9.67 3.54
N ARG A 364 20.14 -10.92 3.37
CA ARG A 364 20.73 -11.93 2.46
C ARG A 364 20.63 -11.60 0.97
N LEU A 365 19.86 -10.57 0.61
CA LEU A 365 19.71 -10.11 -0.78
C LEU A 365 20.78 -9.10 -1.19
N MET A 366 21.65 -8.67 -0.27
CA MET A 366 22.68 -7.67 -0.53
C MET A 366 23.87 -8.30 -1.26
N ASN A 367 24.38 -7.64 -2.31
CA ASN A 367 25.55 -8.13 -3.04
C ASN A 367 26.89 -7.85 -2.35
N ASP A 368 26.94 -6.93 -1.37
CA ASP A 368 28.17 -6.57 -0.67
C ASP A 368 28.25 -7.34 0.66
N ALA A 369 29.16 -8.33 0.71
CA ALA A 369 29.28 -9.27 1.83
C ALA A 369 29.52 -8.58 3.19
N TYR A 370 30.26 -7.46 3.22
CA TYR A 370 30.52 -6.76 4.47
C TYR A 370 29.25 -6.12 5.05
N TYR A 371 28.45 -5.48 4.19
CA TYR A 371 27.20 -4.86 4.62
C TYR A 371 26.10 -5.90 4.85
N GLU A 372 26.09 -7.00 4.11
CA GLU A 372 25.27 -8.19 4.39
C GLU A 372 25.53 -8.68 5.82
N ASP A 373 26.79 -8.95 6.17
CA ASP A 373 27.19 -9.43 7.49
C ASP A 373 26.79 -8.45 8.62
N THR A 374 26.98 -7.15 8.37
CA THR A 374 26.58 -6.09 9.30
C THR A 374 25.06 -6.08 9.50
N CYS A 375 24.29 -6.21 8.42
CA CYS A 375 22.83 -6.28 8.46
C CYS A 375 22.35 -7.51 9.23
N ILE A 376 22.90 -8.69 8.92
CA ILE A 376 22.57 -9.96 9.58
C ILE A 376 22.84 -9.88 11.08
N ASN A 377 24.01 -9.39 11.48
CA ASN A 377 24.34 -9.26 12.89
C ASN A 377 23.35 -8.34 13.64
N ASN A 378 22.95 -7.23 13.03
CA ASN A 378 21.96 -6.32 13.61
C ASN A 378 20.57 -6.98 13.72
N ALA A 379 20.13 -7.73 12.71
CA ALA A 379 18.86 -8.45 12.74
C ALA A 379 18.85 -9.53 13.85
N ILE A 380 19.93 -10.30 13.99
CA ILE A 380 20.06 -11.32 15.05
C ILE A 380 19.95 -10.69 16.44
N GLN A 381 20.65 -9.58 16.68
CA GLN A 381 20.65 -8.90 17.98
C GLN A 381 19.28 -8.27 18.29
N ARG A 382 18.66 -7.64 17.30
CA ARG A 382 17.37 -6.95 17.47
C ARG A 382 16.22 -7.94 17.69
N ASP A 383 16.17 -9.00 16.89
CA ASP A 383 15.03 -9.94 16.87
C ASP A 383 15.27 -11.17 17.78
N ASN A 384 16.40 -11.20 18.50
CA ASN A 384 16.82 -12.29 19.38
C ASN A 384 16.76 -13.66 18.67
N LEU A 385 17.27 -13.70 17.44
CA LEU A 385 17.31 -14.92 16.62
C LEU A 385 18.28 -15.95 17.22
N SER A 386 18.11 -17.23 16.86
CA SER A 386 19.03 -18.29 17.31
C SER A 386 20.48 -17.96 16.95
N ARG A 387 21.42 -18.35 17.82
CA ARG A 387 22.86 -18.25 17.55
C ARG A 387 23.30 -19.02 16.32
N ASP A 388 22.50 -19.97 15.84
CA ASP A 388 22.75 -20.69 14.59
C ASP A 388 22.80 -19.74 13.38
N TYR A 389 22.11 -18.59 13.45
CA TYR A 389 22.13 -17.59 12.40
C TYR A 389 23.50 -16.87 12.29
N CYS A 390 24.33 -16.87 13.34
CA CYS A 390 25.70 -16.35 13.28
C CYS A 390 26.58 -17.16 12.30
N ALA A 391 26.17 -18.37 11.90
CA ALA A 391 26.88 -19.14 10.90
C ALA A 391 26.90 -18.46 9.52
N TYR A 392 25.89 -17.63 9.22
CA TYR A 392 25.77 -16.88 7.95
C TYR A 392 26.66 -15.64 7.89
N VAL A 393 27.22 -15.20 9.02
CA VAL A 393 28.19 -14.10 9.05
C VAL A 393 29.56 -14.63 8.59
N VAL A 394 30.10 -14.03 7.53
CA VAL A 394 31.36 -14.43 6.92
C VAL A 394 32.55 -13.74 7.59
N ASP A 395 32.44 -12.45 7.91
CA ASP A 395 33.45 -11.68 8.62
C ASP A 395 33.68 -12.24 10.03
N ASP A 396 34.90 -12.73 10.29
CA ASP A 396 35.24 -13.39 11.55
C ASP A 396 35.04 -12.48 12.78
N SER A 397 35.23 -11.17 12.62
CA SER A 397 35.10 -10.21 13.72
C SER A 397 33.63 -9.99 14.11
N LEU A 398 32.76 -9.81 13.10
CA LEU A 398 31.32 -9.70 13.27
C LEU A 398 30.73 -11.03 13.76
N LYS A 399 31.20 -12.15 13.21
CA LYS A 399 30.78 -13.49 13.62
C LYS A 399 31.09 -13.76 15.08
N ALA A 400 32.30 -13.42 15.54
CA ALA A 400 32.69 -13.56 16.94
C ALA A 400 31.88 -12.64 17.87
N SER A 401 31.48 -11.45 17.39
CA SER A 401 30.58 -10.55 18.11
C SER A 401 29.17 -11.13 18.24
N CYS A 402 28.64 -11.67 17.15
CA CYS A 402 27.32 -12.32 17.08
C CYS A 402 27.17 -13.47 18.10
N PHE A 403 28.19 -14.31 18.26
CA PHE A 403 28.16 -15.40 19.24
C PHE A 403 28.24 -14.96 20.71
N LYS A 404 28.64 -13.71 20.97
CA LYS A 404 28.75 -13.15 22.33
C LYS A 404 27.46 -12.49 22.82
N SER A 405 26.65 -11.94 21.90
CA SER A 405 25.26 -11.54 22.19
C SER A 405 24.42 -12.75 22.58
#